data_AF-A0A957KSD1-F1
#
_entry.id   AF-A0A957KSD1-F1
#
_cell.length_a   1.000
_cell.length_b   1.000
_cell.length_c   1.000
_cell.angle_alpha   90.00
_cell.angle_beta   90.00
_cell.angle_gamma   90.00
#
_symmetry.space_group_name_H-M   'P 1'
#
loop_
_entity.id
_entity.type
_entity.pdbx_description
1 polymer ?
#
loop_
_entity_poly.entity_id
_entity_poly.type
_entity_poly.pdbx_seq_one_letter_code
_entity_poly.pdbx_strand_id
1 'polypeptide(L)'
;MTAETYQEKILAGMDGLPDEVLAEIADYVYYLRRKVTMPDVYAAEVHRGMLQYTLRGGRQDSLTHLEEEFADYDQQFPRDQPDR
;
A
#
# COMPACT_ATOMS: atom_id res chain seq x y z
N MET A 1 -16.45 -34.35 -11.28
CA MET A 1 -17.32 -33.32 -10.70
C MET A 1 -17.52 -32.24 -11.75
N THR A 2 -18.77 -31.90 -12.07
CA THR A 2 -19.08 -30.95 -13.15
C THR A 2 -19.04 -29.53 -12.61
N ALA A 3 -18.84 -28.53 -13.48
CA ALA A 3 -18.83 -27.12 -13.07
C ALA A 3 -20.16 -26.70 -12.40
N GLU A 4 -21.28 -27.27 -12.86
CA GLU A 4 -22.62 -27.08 -12.30
C GLU A 4 -22.67 -27.45 -10.79
N THR A 5 -21.98 -28.53 -10.38
CA THR A 5 -21.98 -28.98 -8.98
C THR A 5 -21.22 -28.06 -8.03
N TYR A 6 -20.29 -27.25 -8.53
CA TYR A 6 -19.55 -26.28 -7.72
C TYR A 6 -20.29 -24.96 -7.60
N GLN A 7 -20.90 -24.49 -8.70
CA GLN A 7 -21.69 -23.26 -8.69
C GLN A 7 -22.85 -23.36 -7.70
N GLU A 8 -23.58 -24.47 -7.69
CA GLU A 8 -24.69 -24.71 -6.75
C GLU A 8 -24.22 -24.68 -5.29
N LYS A 9 -23.05 -25.29 -4.99
CA LYS A 9 -22.48 -25.28 -3.65
C LYS A 9 -22.01 -23.90 -3.20
N ILE A 10 -21.46 -23.11 -4.12
CA ILE A 10 -21.03 -21.74 -3.83
C ILE A 10 -22.26 -20.88 -3.54
N LEU A 11 -23.30 -20.95 -4.38
CA LEU A 11 -24.53 -20.20 -4.16
C LEU A 11 -25.22 -20.59 -2.85
N ALA A 12 -25.31 -21.89 -2.56
CA ALA A 12 -25.87 -22.36 -1.30
C ALA A 12 -25.02 -21.96 -0.07
N GLY A 13 -23.69 -21.85 -0.22
CA GLY A 13 -22.79 -21.39 0.83
C GLY A 13 -22.80 -19.87 1.05
N MET A 14 -23.27 -19.10 0.06
CA MET A 14 -23.41 -17.64 0.16
C MET A 14 -24.76 -17.22 0.73
N ASP A 15 -25.77 -18.08 0.66
CA ASP A 15 -27.11 -17.79 1.14
C ASP A 15 -27.13 -17.62 2.67
N GLY A 16 -27.67 -16.49 3.13
CA GLY A 16 -27.72 -16.14 4.56
C GLY A 16 -26.43 -15.58 5.15
N LEU A 17 -25.37 -15.35 4.36
CA LEU A 17 -24.19 -14.61 4.82
C LEU A 17 -24.52 -13.11 4.99
N PRO A 18 -23.91 -12.43 5.98
CA PRO A 18 -24.00 -10.98 6.10
C PRO A 18 -23.43 -10.25 4.87
N ASP A 19 -23.96 -9.07 4.58
CA ASP A 19 -23.54 -8.25 3.43
C ASP A 19 -22.05 -7.90 3.49
N GLU A 20 -21.50 -7.68 4.69
CA GLU A 20 -20.07 -7.39 4.88
C GLU A 20 -19.19 -8.57 4.43
N VAL A 21 -19.62 -9.80 4.73
CA VAL A 21 -18.90 -11.02 4.35
C VAL A 21 -18.98 -11.23 2.84
N LEU A 22 -20.14 -10.95 2.23
CA LEU A 22 -20.30 -11.03 0.78
C LEU A 22 -19.42 -10.00 0.06
N ALA A 23 -19.26 -8.80 0.63
CA ALA A 23 -18.35 -7.78 0.11
C ALA A 23 -16.89 -8.24 0.14
N GLU A 24 -16.43 -8.84 1.24
CA GLU A 24 -15.07 -9.39 1.34
C GLU A 24 -14.81 -10.51 0.31
N ILE A 25 -15.80 -11.40 0.12
CA ILE A 25 -15.71 -12.46 -0.89
C ILE A 25 -15.59 -11.85 -2.29
N ALA A 26 -16.40 -10.83 -2.59
CA ALA A 26 -16.37 -10.15 -3.89
C ALA A 26 -15.01 -9.49 -4.16
N ASP A 27 -14.44 -8.81 -3.15
CA ASP A 27 -13.11 -8.21 -3.22
C ASP A 27 -12.03 -9.25 -3.48
N TYR A 28 -12.09 -10.39 -2.78
CA TYR A 28 -11.14 -11.48 -2.97
C TYR A 28 -11.21 -12.08 -4.38
N VAL A 29 -12.42 -12.32 -4.89
CA VAL A 29 -12.62 -12.82 -6.26
C VAL A 29 -12.13 -11.81 -7.29
N TYR A 30 -12.41 -10.53 -7.10
CA TYR A 30 -11.92 -9.46 -7.96
C TYR A 30 -10.39 -9.43 -7.99
N TYR A 31 -9.75 -9.49 -6.82
CA TYR A 31 -8.29 -9.58 -6.68
C TYR A 31 -7.71 -10.78 -7.44
N LEU A 32 -8.25 -11.99 -7.20
CA LEU A 32 -7.79 -13.20 -7.87
C LEU A 32 -7.94 -13.11 -9.39
N ARG A 33 -9.10 -12.64 -9.85
CA ARG A 33 -9.36 -12.47 -11.29
C ARG A 33 -8.33 -11.54 -11.90
N ARG A 34 -8.08 -10.39 -11.29
CA ARG A 34 -7.13 -9.40 -11.79
C ARG A 34 -5.71 -9.97 -11.89
N LYS A 35 -5.27 -10.69 -10.85
CA LYS A 35 -3.97 -11.36 -10.81
C LYS A 35 -3.82 -12.42 -11.91
N VAL A 36 -4.88 -13.17 -12.22
CA VAL A 36 -4.83 -14.27 -13.19
C VAL A 36 -5.02 -13.79 -14.63
N THR A 37 -5.97 -12.89 -14.88
CA THR A 37 -6.33 -12.47 -16.25
C THR A 37 -5.53 -11.28 -16.75
N MET A 38 -4.94 -10.49 -15.85
CA MET A 38 -4.15 -9.30 -16.19
C MET A 38 -2.85 -9.25 -15.37
N PRO A 39 -1.98 -10.28 -15.47
CA PRO A 39 -0.82 -10.43 -14.59
C PRO A 39 0.16 -9.25 -14.69
N ASP A 40 0.39 -8.71 -15.89
CA ASP A 40 1.31 -7.58 -16.10
C ASP A 40 0.79 -6.28 -15.47
N VAL A 41 -0.51 -6.01 -15.63
CA VAL A 41 -1.17 -4.83 -15.04
C VAL A 41 -1.15 -4.94 -13.52
N TYR A 42 -1.48 -6.12 -13.00
CA TYR A 42 -1.45 -6.40 -11.57
C TYR A 42 -0.03 -6.23 -10.99
N ALA A 43 0.99 -6.78 -11.64
CA ALA A 43 2.39 -6.63 -11.21
C ALA A 43 2.84 -5.16 -11.20
N ALA A 44 2.47 -4.39 -12.23
CA ALA A 44 2.79 -2.97 -12.31
C ALA A 44 2.12 -2.16 -11.19
N GLU A 45 0.87 -2.47 -10.84
CA GLU A 45 0.16 -1.79 -9.75
C GLU A 45 0.72 -2.13 -8.38
N VAL A 46 1.04 -3.40 -8.12
CA VAL A 46 1.70 -3.83 -6.88
C VAL A 46 3.05 -3.13 -6.74
N HIS A 47 3.85 -3.11 -7.81
CA HIS A 47 5.14 -2.43 -7.81
C HIS A 47 4.99 -0.93 -7.57
N ARG A 48 4.00 -0.29 -8.21
CA ARG A 48 3.71 1.14 -8.00
C ARG A 48 3.30 1.43 -6.57
N GLY A 49 2.43 0.62 -5.97
CA GLY A 49 2.00 0.79 -4.58
C GLY A 49 3.17 0.64 -3.60
N MET A 50 4.01 -0.38 -3.81
CA MET A 50 5.22 -0.59 -3.00
C MET A 50 6.21 0.58 -3.13
N LEU A 51 6.45 1.06 -4.36
CA LEU A 51 7.31 2.22 -4.59
C LEU A 51 6.78 3.47 -3.89
N GLN A 52 5.48 3.74 -3.96
CA GLN A 52 4.87 4.89 -3.27
C GLN A 52 4.99 4.80 -1.75
N TYR A 53 4.80 3.61 -1.19
CA TYR A 53 4.99 3.36 0.24
C TYR A 53 6.44 3.64 0.66
N THR A 54 7.42 3.07 -0.08
CA THR A 54 8.85 3.28 0.19
C THR A 54 9.24 4.75 0.07
N LEU A 55 8.77 5.45 -0.96
CA LEU A 55 9.04 6.89 -1.15
C LEU A 55 8.46 7.73 -0.01
N ARG A 56 7.29 7.36 0.51
CA ARG A 56 6.67 8.06 1.64
C ARG A 56 7.48 7.86 2.92
N GLY A 57 7.92 6.63 3.19
CA GLY A 57 8.80 6.33 4.33
C GLY A 57 10.13 7.09 4.23
N GLY A 58 10.82 6.96 3.10
CA GLY A 58 12.12 7.63 2.90
C GLY A 58 12.03 9.15 2.95
N ARG A 59 10.93 9.76 2.49
CA ARG A 59 10.71 11.22 2.63
C ARG A 59 10.58 11.61 4.11
N GLN A 60 9.86 10.83 4.89
CA GLN A 60 9.66 11.11 6.30
C GLN A 60 10.97 10.93 7.08
N ASP A 61 11.71 9.86 6.81
CA ASP A 61 13.03 9.62 7.41
C ASP A 61 14.03 10.71 7.05
N SER A 62 13.99 11.19 5.79
CA SER A 62 14.86 12.29 5.34
C SER A 62 14.52 13.63 5.98
N LEU A 63 13.24 13.91 6.23
CA LEU A 63 12.81 15.12 6.96
C LEU A 63 13.26 15.07 8.42
N THR A 64 13.05 13.93 9.09
CA THR A 64 13.54 13.72 10.45
C THR A 64 15.06 13.88 10.53
N HIS A 65 15.79 13.28 9.60
CA HIS A 65 17.25 13.39 9.56
C HIS A 65 17.72 14.83 9.32
N LEU A 66 17.06 15.58 8.44
CA LEU A 66 17.36 16.99 8.21
C LEU A 66 17.06 17.84 9.46
N GLU A 67 15.97 17.57 10.17
CA GLU A 67 15.66 18.23 11.44
C GLU A 67 16.74 17.96 12.50
N GLU A 68 17.25 16.73 12.57
CA GLU A 68 18.36 16.35 13.47
C GLU A 68 19.68 17.03 13.10
N GLU A 69 20.06 17.05 11.81
CA GLU A 69 21.30 17.69 11.35
C GLU A 69 21.29 19.20 11.58
N PHE A 70 20.12 19.84 11.50
CA PHE A 70 19.98 21.29 11.65
C PHE A 70 19.57 21.74 13.05
N ALA A 71 19.29 20.82 13.98
CA ALA A 71 18.88 21.15 15.35
C ALA A 71 19.89 22.07 16.08
N ASP A 72 21.19 21.89 15.80
CA ASP A 72 22.28 22.68 16.38
C ASP A 72 22.99 23.60 15.36
N TYR A 73 22.37 23.86 14.20
CA TYR A 73 22.99 24.61 13.10
C TYR A 73 23.43 26.02 13.53
N ASP A 74 22.60 26.73 14.30
CA ASP A 74 22.90 28.07 14.81
C ASP A 74 24.02 28.08 15.88
N GLN A 75 24.28 26.94 16.55
CA GLN A 75 25.39 26.82 17.50
C GLN A 75 26.72 26.50 16.80
N GLN A 76 26.69 25.74 15.70
CA GLN A 76 27.89 25.31 14.98
C GLN A 76 28.42 26.38 14.01
N PHE A 77 27.57 27.28 13.52
CA PHE A 77 27.96 28.38 12.64
C PHE A 77 27.38 29.71 13.13
N PRO A 78 28.00 30.34 14.15
CA PRO A 78 27.59 31.65 14.61
C PRO A 78 27.71 32.66 13.46
N ARG A 79 26.61 33.33 13.13
CA ARG A 79 26.64 34.46 12.20
C ARG A 79 27.24 35.67 12.90
N ASP A 80 28.25 36.25 12.26
CA ASP A 80 28.95 37.49 12.59
C ASP A 80 30.01 37.40 13.71
N GLN A 81 31.27 37.19 13.32
CA GLN A 81 32.31 38.09 13.82
C GLN A 81 32.37 39.28 12.87
N PRO A 82 31.90 40.48 13.27
CA PRO A 82 32.30 41.70 12.57
C PRO A 82 33.79 41.90 12.85
N ASP A 83 34.59 41.93 11.78
CA ASP A 83 36.00 42.34 11.80
C ASP A 83 36.21 43.55 12.73
N ARG A 84 37.07 43.39 13.73
CA ARG A 84 37.68 44.47 14.51
C ARG A 84 39.18 44.26 14.60
#